data_AF-A0A1S3QFU0-F1
#
_entry.id   AF-A0A1S3QFU0-F1
#
_cell.length_a   1.000
_cell.length_b   1.000
_cell.length_c   1.000
_cell.angle_alpha   90.00
_cell.angle_beta   90.00
_cell.angle_gamma   90.00
#
_symmetry.space_group_name_H-M   'P 1'
#
loop_
_entity.id
_entity.type
_entity.pdbx_description
1 polymer ?
#
loop_
_entity_poly.entity_id
_entity_poly.type
_entity_poly.pdbx_seq_one_letter_code
_entity_poly.pdbx_strand_id
1 'polypeptide(L)'
;PVILNELNWTQALERVFIDNRREDSSLRWQVFGSATGVTRYYPATPWRAPNKIDLYDVRRRPWYIQGASSPKDMIIIVDVSGSVSGLTLKLMKTSVMEMLDTLSDDDYVNVARVSTLRK
;
A
#
# COMPACT_ATOMS: atom_id res chain seq x y z
N PRO A 1 -19.69 -3.68 -9.97
CA PRO A 1 -20.14 -2.27 -9.85
C PRO A 1 -19.06 -1.30 -9.31
N VAL A 2 -18.33 -1.64 -8.23
CA VAL A 2 -17.37 -0.72 -7.58
C VAL A 2 -16.26 -0.22 -8.53
N ILE A 3 -15.53 -1.13 -9.19
CA ILE A 3 -14.44 -0.77 -10.09
C ILE A 3 -14.93 0.02 -11.32
N LEU A 4 -16.09 -0.35 -11.87
CA LEU A 4 -16.65 0.33 -13.03
C LEU A 4 -17.04 1.78 -12.71
N ASN A 5 -17.62 2.01 -11.53
CA ASN A 5 -17.97 3.34 -11.07
C ASN A 5 -16.72 4.19 -10.88
N GLU A 6 -15.66 3.62 -10.29
CA GLU A 6 -14.36 4.28 -10.17
C GLU A 6 -13.80 4.68 -11.51
N LEU A 7 -13.76 3.77 -12.48
CA LEU A 7 -13.31 4.09 -13.83
C LEU A 7 -14.13 5.21 -14.47
N ASN A 8 -15.45 5.23 -14.25
CA ASN A 8 -16.34 6.22 -14.84
C ASN A 8 -16.08 7.63 -14.29
N TRP A 9 -16.08 7.82 -12.96
CA TRP A 9 -15.91 9.17 -12.41
C TRP A 9 -14.47 9.68 -12.54
N THR A 10 -13.47 8.78 -12.42
CA THR A 10 -12.06 9.15 -12.57
C THR A 10 -11.66 9.50 -14.00
N GLN A 11 -12.52 9.25 -15.01
CA GLN A 11 -12.28 9.68 -16.39
C GLN A 11 -12.15 11.21 -16.51
N ALA A 12 -12.82 11.97 -15.64
CA ALA A 12 -12.73 13.42 -15.63
C ALA A 12 -11.29 13.94 -15.35
N LEU A 13 -10.46 13.15 -14.68
CA LEU A 13 -9.07 13.51 -14.35
C LEU A 13 -8.18 13.61 -15.60
N GLU A 14 -8.53 12.93 -16.69
CA GLU A 14 -7.72 12.92 -17.91
C GLU A 14 -7.54 14.32 -18.50
N ARG A 15 -8.60 15.13 -18.53
CA ARG A 15 -8.53 16.52 -19.02
C ARG A 15 -7.56 17.35 -18.17
N VAL A 16 -7.66 17.23 -16.85
CA VAL A 16 -6.79 17.93 -15.91
C VAL A 16 -5.32 17.51 -16.11
N PHE A 17 -5.05 16.21 -16.28
CA PHE A 17 -3.69 15.74 -16.52
C PHE A 17 -3.09 16.27 -17.84
N ILE A 18 -3.90 16.32 -18.90
CA ILE A 18 -3.50 16.89 -20.20
C ILE A 18 -3.19 18.37 -20.04
N ASP A 19 -4.05 19.13 -19.37
CA ASP A 19 -3.90 20.57 -19.23
C ASP A 19 -2.69 20.93 -18.36
N ASN A 20 -2.46 20.22 -17.25
CA ASN A 20 -1.24 20.37 -16.44
C ASN A 20 0.03 20.20 -17.28
N ARG A 21 0.08 19.18 -18.15
CA ARG A 21 1.25 18.92 -18.99
C ARG A 21 1.41 19.93 -20.14
N ARG A 22 0.31 20.53 -20.60
CA ARG A 22 0.35 21.63 -21.57
C ARG A 22 0.91 22.90 -20.94
N GLU A 23 0.56 23.15 -19.68
CA GLU A 23 1.08 24.28 -18.91
C GLU A 23 2.56 24.09 -18.56
N ASP A 24 2.96 22.89 -18.13
CA ASP A 24 4.36 22.54 -17.86
C ASP A 24 4.76 21.24 -18.57
N SER A 25 5.49 21.38 -19.67
CA SER A 25 6.03 20.27 -20.44
C SER A 25 7.09 19.42 -19.71
N SER A 26 7.67 19.94 -18.62
CA SER A 26 8.68 19.25 -17.81
C SER A 26 8.06 18.30 -16.78
N LEU A 27 6.74 18.38 -16.56
CA LEU A 27 6.01 17.46 -15.69
C LEU A 27 6.22 16.01 -16.11
N ARG A 28 6.57 15.20 -15.10
CA ARG A 28 6.70 13.75 -15.24
C ARG A 28 5.32 13.08 -15.13
N TRP A 29 5.30 11.89 -14.55
CA TRP A 29 4.08 11.11 -14.34
C TRP A 29 3.13 11.83 -13.40
N GLN A 30 1.88 11.92 -13.83
CA GLN A 30 0.76 12.30 -12.98
C GLN A 30 0.00 11.03 -12.63
N VAL A 31 -0.31 10.85 -11.35
CA VAL A 31 -0.85 9.58 -10.83
C VAL A 31 -2.03 9.85 -9.91
N PHE A 32 -3.08 9.04 -10.05
CA PHE A 32 -4.18 8.96 -9.10
C PHE A 32 -4.34 7.52 -8.62
N GLY A 33 -4.32 7.31 -7.31
CA GLY A 33 -4.62 6.02 -6.69
C GLY A 33 -5.94 6.08 -5.95
N SER A 34 -6.88 5.20 -6.29
CA SER A 34 -8.17 5.06 -5.62
C SER A 34 -8.04 4.16 -4.38
N ALA A 35 -8.87 4.42 -3.37
CA ALA A 35 -9.03 3.53 -2.22
C ALA A 35 -9.52 2.11 -2.62
N THR A 36 -10.10 1.97 -3.80
CA THR A 36 -10.52 0.68 -4.38
C THR A 36 -9.36 -0.11 -5.02
N GLY A 37 -8.18 0.49 -5.12
CA GLY A 37 -7.00 -0.10 -5.77
C GLY A 37 -6.84 0.28 -7.26
N VAL A 38 -7.85 0.91 -7.86
CA VAL A 38 -7.76 1.43 -9.24
C VAL A 38 -6.73 2.55 -9.31
N THR A 39 -5.89 2.54 -10.34
CA THR A 39 -4.87 3.58 -10.54
C THR A 39 -4.94 4.14 -11.94
N ARG A 40 -4.73 5.46 -12.09
CA ARG A 40 -4.57 6.13 -13.38
C ARG A 40 -3.20 6.79 -13.46
N TYR A 41 -2.58 6.68 -14.63
CA TYR A 41 -1.29 7.30 -14.95
C TYR A 41 -1.44 8.15 -16.20
N TYR A 42 -0.81 9.32 -16.19
CA TYR A 42 -0.64 10.15 -17.37
C TYR A 42 0.84 10.57 -17.52
N PRO A 43 1.44 10.47 -18.72
CA PRO A 43 0.86 9.91 -19.94
C PRO A 43 0.55 8.41 -19.80
N ALA A 44 -0.28 7.85 -20.68
CA ALA A 44 -0.51 6.41 -20.67
C ALA A 44 0.73 5.67 -21.20
N THR A 45 1.15 4.61 -20.51
CA THR A 45 2.18 3.70 -21.01
C THR A 45 1.86 2.24 -20.73
N PRO A 46 2.36 1.32 -21.58
CA PRO A 46 2.26 -0.11 -21.31
C PRO A 46 2.80 -0.45 -19.93
N TRP A 47 2.06 -1.28 -19.21
CA TRP A 47 2.51 -1.78 -17.92
C TRP A 47 3.75 -2.66 -18.09
N ARG A 48 4.74 -2.52 -17.20
CA ARG A 48 6.10 -3.07 -17.38
C ARG A 48 6.18 -4.59 -17.39
N ALA A 49 5.14 -5.29 -16.94
CA ALA A 49 5.14 -6.75 -16.78
C ALA A 49 3.99 -7.43 -17.57
N PRO A 50 4.01 -7.40 -18.91
CA PRO A 50 2.97 -8.09 -19.70
C PRO A 50 3.03 -9.62 -19.55
N ASN A 51 4.21 -10.19 -19.27
CA ASN A 51 4.46 -11.65 -19.24
C ASN A 51 4.86 -12.19 -17.86
N LYS A 52 4.68 -11.41 -16.79
CA LYS A 52 4.94 -11.84 -15.40
C LYS A 52 3.77 -11.41 -14.53
N ILE A 53 3.40 -12.24 -13.56
CA ILE A 53 2.39 -11.88 -12.56
C ILE A 53 2.95 -10.70 -11.76
N ASP A 54 2.24 -9.57 -11.78
CA ASP A 54 2.55 -8.42 -10.96
C ASP A 54 1.62 -8.39 -9.74
N LEU A 55 2.18 -8.10 -8.58
CA LEU A 55 1.50 -7.94 -7.29
C LEU A 55 1.37 -6.46 -6.90
N TYR A 56 1.47 -5.56 -7.89
CA TYR A 56 1.33 -4.13 -7.68
C TYR A 56 -0.05 -3.77 -7.10
N ASP A 57 -0.03 -3.12 -5.95
CA ASP A 57 -1.19 -2.48 -5.32
C ASP A 57 -0.80 -1.04 -4.95
N VAL A 58 -1.60 -0.08 -5.44
CA VAL A 58 -1.37 1.35 -5.23
C VAL A 58 -1.46 1.77 -3.77
N ARG A 59 -2.30 1.08 -2.99
CA ARG A 59 -2.55 1.40 -1.58
C ARG A 59 -1.39 0.98 -0.68
N ARG A 60 -0.52 0.11 -1.20
CA ARG A 60 0.70 -0.36 -0.54
C ARG A 60 1.94 0.44 -0.97
N ARG A 61 1.77 1.54 -1.73
CA ARG A 61 2.90 2.36 -2.17
C ARG A 61 3.24 3.41 -1.11
N PRO A 62 4.53 3.67 -0.83
CA PRO A 62 4.93 4.67 0.17
C PRO A 62 4.29 6.05 -0.05
N TRP A 63 4.26 6.52 -1.30
CA TRP A 63 3.64 7.81 -1.65
C TRP A 63 2.13 7.86 -1.35
N TYR A 64 1.44 6.73 -1.45
CA TYR A 64 0.02 6.65 -1.13
C TYR A 64 -0.18 6.65 0.39
N ILE A 65 0.61 5.85 1.11
CA ILE A 65 0.54 5.72 2.58
C ILE A 65 0.84 7.06 3.26
N GLN A 66 1.90 7.75 2.85
CA GLN A 66 2.27 9.07 3.39
C GLN A 66 1.20 10.13 3.17
N GLY A 67 0.46 10.06 2.04
CA GLY A 67 -0.65 10.97 1.77
C GLY A 67 -1.96 10.57 2.46
N ALA A 68 -2.13 9.29 2.78
CA ALA A 68 -3.36 8.74 3.36
C ALA A 68 -3.36 8.75 4.90
N SER A 69 -2.20 8.78 5.55
CA SER A 69 -2.08 8.75 7.00
C SER A 69 -0.96 9.65 7.51
N SER A 70 -1.19 10.27 8.66
CA SER A 70 -0.14 10.95 9.43
C SER A 70 0.84 9.96 10.06
N PRO A 71 2.07 10.40 10.38
CA PRO A 71 3.03 9.60 11.13
C PRO A 71 2.42 9.00 12.41
N LYS A 72 2.76 7.75 12.73
CA LYS A 72 2.19 7.02 13.88
C LYS A 72 3.26 6.29 14.69
N ASP A 73 3.03 6.24 16.00
CA ASP A 73 3.80 5.43 16.94
C ASP A 73 3.05 4.12 17.24
N MET A 74 3.67 2.98 16.94
CA MET A 74 3.03 1.67 17.02
C MET A 74 3.82 0.69 17.91
N ILE A 75 3.09 -0.12 18.70
CA ILE A 75 3.67 -1.27 19.41
C ILE A 75 2.96 -2.54 18.93
N ILE A 76 3.74 -3.50 18.43
CA ILE A 76 3.26 -4.82 18.01
C ILE A 76 3.59 -5.81 19.12
N ILE A 77 2.56 -6.49 19.65
CA ILE A 77 2.73 -7.51 20.70
C ILE A 77 2.46 -8.88 20.09
N VAL A 78 3.48 -9.74 20.05
CA VAL A 78 3.41 -11.10 19.48
C VAL A 78 3.35 -12.13 20.60
N ASP A 79 2.26 -12.88 20.67
CA ASP A 79 2.16 -14.05 21.55
C ASP A 79 2.99 -15.21 20.99
N VAL A 80 3.91 -15.73 21.80
CA VAL A 80 4.72 -16.92 21.52
C VAL A 80 4.51 -18.02 22.58
N SER A 81 3.35 -17.99 23.25
CA SER A 81 2.90 -19.05 24.15
C SER A 81 2.72 -20.40 23.43
N GLY A 82 2.65 -21.49 24.20
CA GLY A 82 2.64 -22.86 23.66
C GLY A 82 1.49 -23.19 22.69
N SER A 83 0.43 -22.39 22.63
CA SER A 83 -0.65 -22.50 21.64
C SER A 83 -0.26 -22.02 20.23
N VAL A 84 0.83 -21.25 20.12
CA VAL A 84 1.32 -20.70 18.84
C VAL A 84 2.43 -21.61 18.30
N SER A 85 2.05 -22.74 17.72
CA SER A 85 3.00 -23.73 17.19
C SER A 85 3.02 -23.77 15.66
N GLY A 86 4.19 -24.11 15.10
CA GLY A 86 4.40 -24.41 13.68
C GLY A 86 3.83 -23.37 12.71
N LEU A 87 2.70 -23.71 12.08
CA LEU A 87 2.03 -22.91 11.05
C LEU A 87 1.54 -21.56 11.59
N THR A 88 0.96 -21.53 12.79
CA THR A 88 0.42 -20.30 13.38
C THR A 88 1.53 -19.29 13.64
N LEU A 89 2.68 -19.76 14.16
CA LEU A 89 3.84 -18.90 14.38
C LEU A 89 4.40 -18.36 13.05
N LYS A 90 4.42 -19.19 12.00
CA LYS A 90 4.85 -18.76 10.67
C LYS A 90 3.92 -17.67 10.09
N LEU A 91 2.61 -17.87 10.17
CA LEU A 91 1.62 -16.89 9.71
C LEU A 91 1.68 -15.58 10.52
N MET A 92 1.88 -15.66 11.83
CA MET A 92 2.08 -14.47 12.67
C MET A 92 3.32 -13.71 12.26
N LYS A 93 4.45 -14.39 12.06
CA LYS A 93 5.69 -13.75 11.57
C LYS A 93 5.46 -13.07 10.22
N THR A 94 4.83 -13.75 9.26
CA THR A 94 4.52 -13.16 7.95
C THR A 94 3.59 -11.95 8.10
N SER A 95 2.57 -12.02 8.95
CA SER A 95 1.64 -10.90 9.16
C SER A 95 2.34 -9.69 9.77
N VAL A 96 3.25 -9.90 10.75
CA VAL A 96 4.05 -8.82 11.32
C VAL A 96 4.94 -8.19 10.26
N MET A 97 5.60 -8.98 9.42
CA MET A 97 6.41 -8.46 8.31
C MET A 97 5.57 -7.63 7.33
N GLU A 98 4.39 -8.13 6.93
CA GLU A 98 3.48 -7.40 6.04
C GLU A 98 2.95 -6.11 6.66
N MET A 99 2.76 -6.05 7.99
CA MET A 99 2.41 -4.82 8.69
C MET A 99 3.57 -3.82 8.71
N LEU A 100 4.80 -4.29 8.94
CA LEU A 100 5.99 -3.44 8.89
C LEU A 100 6.20 -2.83 7.50
N ASP A 101 5.87 -3.57 6.43
CA ASP A 101 5.92 -3.06 5.05
C ASP A 101 4.94 -1.90 4.77
N THR A 102 3.98 -1.65 5.68
CA THR A 102 3.05 -0.50 5.59
C THR A 102 3.52 0.74 6.34
N LEU A 103 4.65 0.66 7.03
CA LEU A 103 5.23 1.78 7.75
C LEU A 103 6.08 2.64 6.82
N SER A 104 6.06 3.94 7.07
CA SER A 104 6.90 4.93 6.40
C SER A 104 8.08 5.33 7.29
N ASP A 105 9.04 6.08 6.74
CA ASP A 105 10.24 6.51 7.46
C ASP A 105 9.93 7.40 8.69
N ASP A 106 8.76 8.04 8.70
CA ASP A 106 8.30 8.89 9.81
C ASP A 106 7.55 8.11 10.91
N ASP A 107 7.27 6.81 10.69
CA ASP A 107 6.55 5.98 11.65
C ASP A 107 7.53 5.31 12.63
N TYR A 108 7.22 5.38 13.93
CA TYR A 108 7.97 4.66 14.95
C TYR A 108 7.29 3.34 15.29
N VAL A 109 8.07 2.27 15.41
CA VAL A 109 7.54 0.95 15.77
C VAL A 109 8.43 0.23 16.77
N ASN A 110 7.81 -0.47 17.71
CA ASN A 110 8.48 -1.45 18.56
C ASN A 110 7.74 -2.79 18.52
N VAL A 111 8.48 -3.89 18.60
CA VAL A 111 7.92 -5.26 18.58
C VAL A 111 8.30 -5.97 19.87
N ALA A 112 7.28 -6.28 20.68
CA ALA A 112 7.43 -7.01 21.93
C ALA A 112 6.88 -8.44 21.79
N ARG A 113 7.51 -9.40 22.47
CA ARG A 113 7.03 -10.79 22.54
C ARG A 113 6.53 -11.11 23.94
N VAL A 114 5.43 -11.85 24.02
CA VAL A 114 4.86 -12.33 25.29
C VAL A 114 4.83 -13.86 25.28
N SER A 115 5.31 -14.47 26.35
CA SER A 115 5.26 -15.92 26.54
C SER A 115 4.80 -16.23 27.96
N THR A 116 3.58 -16.73 28.13
CA THR A 116 3.13 -17.23 29.42
C THR A 116 3.52 -18.69 29.54
N LEU A 117 4.47 -19.00 30.45
CA LEU A 117 4.67 -20.36 30.93
C LEU A 117 3.44 -20.72 31.79
N ARG A 118 2.60 -21.65 31.33
CA ARG A 118 1.68 -22.32 32.25
C ARG A 118 2.54 -23.12 33.24
N LYS A 119 2.57 -22.68 34.49
CA LYS A 119 3.06 -23.48 35.62
C LYS A 119 2.16 -24.69 35.81
#